data_AF-A0A643CF68-F1
#
_entry.id   AF-A0A643CF68-F1
#
_cell.length_a   1.000
_cell.length_b   1.000
_cell.length_c   1.000
_cell.angle_alpha   90.00
_cell.angle_beta   90.00
_cell.angle_gamma   90.00
#
_symmetry.space_group_name_H-M   'P 1'
#
loop_
_entity.id
_entity.type
_entity.pdbx_description
1 polymer ?
#
loop_
_entity_poly.entity_id
_entity_poly.type
_entity_poly.pdbx_seq_one_letter_code
_entity_poly.pdbx_strand_id
1 'polypeptide(L)'
;MRILILGLDGAGKTTILYRLQVGEVVTTIPTIGFNVETVTYKNLKFQEEELRKAILVVFANKQDMEQAMTPSEMANSLGLPALKDRKWQIFKTSATKGTGLDEAMEW
;
A
#
# COMPACT_ATOMS: atom_id res chain seq x y z
N MET A 1 -11.52 11.43 -0.18
CA MET A 1 -10.20 10.90 -0.58
C MET A 1 -10.41 9.61 -1.36
N ARG A 2 -9.71 9.39 -2.48
CA ARG A 2 -9.76 8.12 -3.23
C ARG A 2 -8.37 7.47 -3.14
N ILE A 3 -8.30 6.21 -2.73
CA ILE A 3 -7.06 5.47 -2.57
C ILE A 3 -7.08 4.27 -3.51
N LEU A 4 -5.97 4.05 -4.21
CA LEU A 4 -5.73 2.87 -5.02
C LEU A 4 -4.54 2.12 -4.41
N ILE A 5 -4.75 0.89 -3.97
CA ILE A 5 -3.70 0.02 -3.42
C ILE A 5 -3.27 -0.98 -4.50
N LEU A 6 -1.99 -0.97 -4.86
CA LEU A 6 -1.38 -1.90 -5.82
C LEU A 6 -0.21 -2.64 -5.17
N GLY A 7 0.16 -3.80 -5.73
CA GLY A 7 1.26 -4.61 -5.23
C GLY A 7 1.15 -6.07 -5.66
N LEU A 8 2.25 -6.80 -5.52
CA LEU A 8 2.35 -8.22 -5.86
C LEU A 8 1.38 -9.09 -5.05
N ASP A 9 1.15 -10.31 -5.53
CA ASP A 9 0.38 -11.29 -4.77
C ASP A 9 1.06 -11.58 -3.42
N GLY A 10 0.26 -11.77 -2.38
CA GLY A 10 0.76 -11.94 -1.02
C GLY A 10 1.47 -10.72 -0.40
N ALA A 11 1.52 -9.56 -1.05
CA ALA A 11 2.14 -8.34 -0.48
C ALA A 11 1.39 -7.77 0.74
N GLY A 12 0.19 -8.27 1.04
CA GLY A 12 -0.62 -7.87 2.20
C GLY A 12 -1.61 -6.73 1.94
N LYS A 13 -1.93 -6.43 0.67
CA LYS A 13 -2.91 -5.41 0.27
C LYS A 13 -4.25 -5.57 0.98
N THR A 14 -4.81 -6.79 0.94
CA THR A 14 -6.09 -7.12 1.58
C THR A 14 -6.02 -6.91 3.09
N THR A 15 -4.95 -7.39 3.73
CA THR A 15 -4.75 -7.22 5.18
C THR A 15 -4.68 -5.74 5.58
N ILE A 16 -3.99 -4.91 4.80
CA ILE A 16 -3.95 -3.45 5.03
C ILE A 16 -5.35 -2.86 4.89
N LEU A 17 -6.08 -3.19 3.82
CA LEU A 17 -7.41 -2.64 3.57
C LEU A 17 -8.38 -2.99 4.70
N TYR A 18 -8.46 -4.26 5.10
CA TYR A 18 -9.31 -4.70 6.21
C TYR A 18 -8.96 -3.98 7.50
N ARG A 19 -7.66 -3.81 7.76
CA ARG A 19 -7.21 -3.13 8.98
C ARG A 19 -7.62 -1.66 9.02
N LEU A 20 -7.51 -0.97 7.87
CA LEU A 20 -7.96 0.42 7.75
C LEU A 20 -9.49 0.57 7.83
N GLN A 21 -10.26 -0.43 7.39
CA GLN A 21 -11.72 -0.38 7.42
C GLN A 21 -12.32 -0.78 8.77
N VAL A 22 -11.76 -1.79 9.42
CA VAL A 22 -12.37 -2.47 10.58
C VAL A 22 -11.61 -2.16 11.89
N GLY A 23 -10.38 -1.65 11.82
CA GLY A 23 -9.55 -1.35 13.00
C GLY A 23 -8.95 -2.57 13.69
N GLU A 24 -9.34 -3.80 13.30
CA GLU A 24 -8.87 -5.06 13.91
C GLU A 24 -8.18 -6.00 12.92
N VAL A 25 -7.35 -6.90 13.46
CA VAL A 25 -6.64 -7.94 12.69
C VAL A 25 -7.57 -9.11 12.43
N VAL A 26 -8.24 -9.12 11.28
CA VAL A 26 -8.92 -10.32 10.80
C VAL A 26 -7.90 -11.18 10.06
N THR A 27 -7.77 -12.45 10.44
CA THR A 27 -6.96 -13.44 9.71
C THR A 27 -7.45 -13.53 8.27
N THR A 28 -6.67 -13.03 7.32
CA THR A 28 -7.10 -13.02 5.92
C THR A 28 -6.97 -14.42 5.33
N ILE A 29 -8.05 -14.93 4.75
CA ILE A 29 -8.01 -16.11 3.90
C ILE A 29 -7.22 -15.73 2.63
N PRO A 30 -6.28 -16.56 2.13
CA PRO A 30 -5.59 -16.31 0.87
C PRO A 30 -6.64 -16.03 -0.21
N THR A 31 -6.56 -14.84 -0.80
CA THR A 31 -7.51 -14.46 -1.83
C THR A 31 -7.31 -15.37 -3.04
N ILE A 32 -8.26 -16.26 -3.31
CA ILE A 32 -8.28 -17.07 -4.52
C ILE A 32 -8.61 -16.12 -5.68
N GLY A 33 -7.58 -15.73 -6.43
CA GLY A 33 -7.69 -14.77 -7.53
C GLY A 33 -7.62 -13.31 -7.07
N PHE A 34 -7.55 -12.41 -8.06
CA PHE A 34 -7.61 -10.95 -7.90
C PHE A 34 -8.88 -10.59 -7.09
N ASN A 35 -8.75 -10.41 -5.77
CA ASN A 35 -9.84 -9.92 -4.94
C ASN A 35 -9.96 -8.42 -5.17
N VAL A 36 -10.54 -8.06 -6.32
CA VAL A 36 -11.10 -6.72 -6.48
C VAL A 36 -12.43 -6.76 -5.75
N GLU A 37 -12.43 -6.44 -4.45
CA GLU A 37 -13.61 -5.80 -3.86
C GLU A 37 -13.75 -4.45 -4.58
N THR A 38 -14.30 -4.52 -5.79
CA THR A 38 -14.59 -3.36 -6.60
C THR A 38 -15.76 -2.68 -5.91
N VAL A 39 -15.49 -1.76 -4.97
CA VAL A 39 -16.45 -0.68 -4.75
C VAL A 39 -16.47 0.06 -6.08
N THR A 40 -17.45 -0.28 -6.92
CA THR A 40 -17.63 0.32 -8.24
C THR A 40 -18.03 1.76 -8.04
N TYR A 41 -17.05 2.65 -7.90
CA TYR A 41 -17.29 4.08 -7.85
C TYR A 41 -17.13 4.65 -9.26
N LYS A 42 -18.18 4.49 -10.08
CA LYS A 42 -18.39 5.17 -11.39
C LYS A 42 -17.25 5.03 -12.40
N ASN A 43 -17.22 3.96 -13.21
CA ASN A 43 -16.47 3.89 -14.49
C ASN A 43 -15.02 4.45 -14.49
N LEU A 44 -14.25 4.26 -13.42
CA LEU A 44 -12.89 4.81 -13.32
C LEU A 44 -11.89 3.98 -14.11
N LYS A 45 -11.54 4.43 -15.32
CA LYS A 45 -10.25 4.14 -15.96
C LYS A 45 -9.32 5.30 -15.61
N PHE A 46 -8.33 5.06 -14.76
CA PHE A 46 -7.28 6.05 -14.52
C PHE A 46 -6.39 6.14 -15.75
N GLN A 47 -6.27 7.33 -16.34
CA GLN A 47 -5.21 7.59 -17.32
C GLN A 47 -3.88 7.81 -16.57
N GLU A 48 -2.75 7.50 -17.21
CA GLU A 48 -1.41 7.68 -16.59
C GLU A 48 -1.23 9.11 -16.03
N GLU A 49 -1.75 10.11 -16.75
CA GLU A 49 -1.73 11.52 -16.34
C GLU A 49 -2.54 11.83 -15.08
N GLU A 50 -3.63 11.11 -14.82
CA GLU A 50 -4.42 11.28 -13.59
C GLU A 50 -3.65 10.76 -12.37
N LEU A 51 -2.84 9.71 -12.55
CA LEU A 51 -2.00 9.14 -11.49
C LEU A 51 -0.72 9.95 -11.26
N ARG A 52 -0.23 10.70 -12.25
CA ARG A 52 0.95 11.58 -12.10
C ARG A 52 0.77 12.62 -11.02
N LYS A 53 -0.45 13.14 -10.86
CA LYS A 53 -0.81 14.13 -9.83
C LYS A 53 -1.12 13.50 -8.47
N ALA A 54 -1.24 12.17 -8.40
CA ALA A 54 -1.56 11.48 -7.16
C ALA A 54 -0.31 11.34 -6.27
N ILE A 55 -0.51 11.65 -4.99
CA ILE A 55 0.45 11.37 -3.92
C ILE A 55 0.73 9.86 -3.90
N LEU A 56 2.01 9.48 -3.82
CA LEU A 56 2.43 8.08 -3.77
C LEU A 56 2.85 7.71 -2.35
N VAL A 57 2.04 6.90 -1.68
CA VAL A 57 2.40 6.27 -0.40
C VAL A 57 2.87 4.85 -0.68
N VAL A 58 4.06 4.51 -0.18
CA VAL A 58 4.62 3.15 -0.27
C VAL A 58 4.60 2.52 1.12
N PHE A 59 3.86 1.43 1.24
CA PHE A 59 3.87 0.59 2.43
C PHE A 59 4.99 -0.44 2.29
N ALA A 60 6.13 -0.23 2.95
CA ALA A 60 7.11 -1.29 3.13
C ALA A 60 6.53 -2.27 4.16
N ASN A 61 5.71 -3.21 3.70
CA ASN A 61 4.94 -4.10 4.54
C ASN A 61 5.76 -5.34 4.97
N LYS A 62 5.26 -6.06 5.99
CA LYS A 62 5.88 -7.26 6.60
C LYS A 62 7.20 -6.98 7.32
N GLN A 63 7.34 -5.78 7.86
CA GLN A 63 8.57 -5.35 8.55
C GLN A 63 8.75 -6.00 9.93
N ASP A 64 7.80 -6.85 10.33
CA ASP A 64 7.89 -7.78 11.45
C ASP A 64 8.70 -9.05 11.14
N MET A 65 9.08 -9.30 9.88
CA MET A 65 9.89 -10.46 9.49
C MET A 65 11.40 -10.16 9.60
N GLU A 66 12.18 -11.13 10.09
CA GLU A 66 13.65 -10.97 10.29
C GLU A 66 14.42 -10.64 9.01
N GLN A 67 13.94 -11.10 7.85
CA GLN A 67 14.58 -10.87 6.55
C GLN A 67 13.92 -9.74 5.74
N ALA A 68 13.15 -8.86 6.39
CA ALA A 68 12.50 -7.76 5.71
C ALA A 68 13.55 -6.75 5.19
N MET A 69 13.49 -6.46 3.88
CA MET A 69 14.26 -5.38 3.26
C MET A 69 13.92 -4.05 3.95
N THR A 70 14.92 -3.21 4.20
CA THR A 70 14.68 -1.91 4.85
C THR A 70 13.90 -0.95 3.94
N PRO A 71 13.18 0.04 4.48
CA PRO A 71 12.51 1.05 3.66
C PRO A 71 13.45 1.78 2.69
N SER A 72 14.68 2.08 3.11
CA SER A 72 15.66 2.76 2.25
C SER A 72 16.11 1.90 1.06
N GLU A 73 16.42 0.62 1.29
CA GLU A 73 16.77 -0.32 0.21
C GLU A 73 15.60 -0.53 -0.76
N MET A 74 14.37 -0.63 -0.22
CA MET A 74 13.17 -0.75 -1.03
C MET A 74 12.92 0.51 -1.87
N ALA A 75 13.06 1.70 -1.27
CA ALA A 75 12.90 2.96 -1.99
C ALA A 75 13.88 3.08 -3.15
N ASN A 76 15.14 2.69 -2.94
CA ASN A 76 16.15 2.67 -3.98
C ASN A 76 15.82 1.64 -5.08
N SER A 77 15.41 0.43 -4.71
CA SER A 77 15.06 -0.65 -5.64
C SER A 77 13.83 -0.31 -6.50
N LEU A 78 12.89 0.45 -5.92
CA LEU A 78 11.70 0.96 -6.62
C LEU A 78 11.98 2.25 -7.41
N GLY A 79 13.19 2.81 -7.33
CA GLY A 79 13.56 4.05 -8.01
C GLY A 79 12.84 5.30 -7.49
N LEU A 80 12.32 5.28 -6.25
CA LEU A 80 11.58 6.41 -5.68
C LEU A 80 12.40 7.71 -5.63
N PRO A 81 13.71 7.70 -5.29
CA PRO A 81 14.52 8.92 -5.31
C PRO A 81 14.62 9.60 -6.68
N ALA A 82 14.36 8.89 -7.78
CA ALA A 82 14.35 9.47 -9.12
C ALA A 82 13.05 10.25 -9.43
N LEU A 83 11.99 10.06 -8.64
CA LEU A 83 10.71 10.75 -8.81
C LEU A 83 10.79 12.17 -8.24
N LYS A 84 11.31 13.11 -9.04
CA LYS A 84 11.47 14.51 -8.64
C LYS A 84 10.16 15.30 -8.65
N ASP A 85 9.26 14.97 -9.58
CA ASP A 85 8.03 15.73 -9.83
C ASP A 85 6.80 15.10 -9.15
N ARG A 86 7.00 14.13 -8.25
CA ARG A 86 5.93 13.42 -7.57
C ARG A 86 6.16 13.37 -6.08
N LYS A 87 5.20 13.87 -5.29
CA LYS A 87 5.24 13.72 -3.82
C LYS A 87 5.08 12.23 -3.48
N TRP A 88 6.08 11.67 -2.81
CA TRP A 88 6.04 10.29 -2.33
C TRP A 88 6.59 10.17 -0.91
N GLN A 89 6.17 9.13 -0.21
CA GLN A 89 6.74 8.73 1.08
C GLN A 89 6.66 7.23 1.25
N ILE A 90 7.64 6.66 1.95
CA ILE A 90 7.67 5.26 2.31
C ILE A 90 7.54 5.08 3.82
N PHE A 91 6.66 4.18 4.23
CA PHE A 91 6.40 3.87 5.64
C PHE A 91 6.76 2.42 5.94
N LYS A 92 7.49 2.22 7.03
CA LYS A 92 7.76 0.90 7.59
C LYS A 92 6.47 0.39 8.22
N THR A 93 5.90 -0.68 7.68
CA THR A 93 4.57 -1.15 8.12
C THR A 93 4.53 -2.64 8.40
N SER A 94 3.62 -3.02 9.29
CA SER A 94 3.23 -4.42 9.48
C SER A 94 1.72 -4.50 9.49
N ALA A 95 1.13 -5.06 8.45
CA ALA A 95 -0.32 -5.21 8.36
C ALA A 95 -0.89 -6.12 9.45
N THR A 96 -0.11 -7.08 9.95
CA THR A 96 -0.50 -8.01 11.02
C THR A 96 -0.32 -7.42 12.42
N LYS A 97 0.65 -6.51 12.63
CA LYS A 97 0.86 -5.84 13.94
C LYS A 97 0.20 -4.46 14.04
N GLY A 98 0.02 -3.76 12.93
CA GLY A 98 -0.70 -2.48 12.81
C GLY A 98 0.23 -1.28 12.79
N THR A 99 1.49 -1.53 13.08
CA THR A 99 2.57 -0.54 13.09
C THR A 99 2.68 0.13 11.73
N GLY A 100 2.83 1.46 11.73
CA GLY A 100 3.12 2.23 10.53
C GLY A 100 1.92 2.58 9.66
N LEU A 101 0.73 2.01 9.92
CA LEU A 101 -0.43 2.19 9.05
C LEU A 101 -1.11 3.55 9.29
N ASP A 102 -1.29 3.93 10.55
CA ASP A 102 -1.94 5.20 10.89
C ASP A 102 -1.06 6.38 10.46
N GLU A 103 0.25 6.31 10.73
CA GLU A 103 1.19 7.36 10.29
C GLU A 103 1.21 7.53 8.76
N ALA A 104 1.04 6.42 8.02
CA ALA A 104 0.99 6.46 6.56
C ALA A 104 -0.30 7.08 6.01
N MET A 105 -1.40 7.00 6.77
CA MET A 105 -2.71 7.52 6.38
C MET A 105 -2.88 9.00 6.73
N GLU A 106 -2.14 9.50 7.72
CA GLU A 106 -2.15 10.90 8.15
C GLU A 106 -1.31 11.83 7.24
N TRP A 107 -0.44 11.27 6.38
CA TRP A 107 0.53 12.01 5.54
C TRP A 107 -0.01 12.52 4.19
#